data_AF-A0A2V8GTJ8-F1
#
_entry.id   AF-A0A2V8GTJ8-F1
#
_cell.length_a   1.000
_cell.length_b   1.000
_cell.length_c   1.000
_cell.angle_alpha   90.00
_cell.angle_beta   90.00
_cell.angle_gamma   90.00
#
_symmetry.space_group_name_H-M   'P 1'
#
loop_
_entity.id
_entity.type
_entity.pdbx_description
1 polymer ?
#
loop_
_entity_poly.entity_id
_entity_poly.type
_entity_poly.pdbx_seq_one_letter_code
_entity_poly.pdbx_strand_id
1 'polypeptide(L)'
;MSLVVAAAFALLSAFGSAQGLLQLGSMTYARAAAPALSMPVTSGVRFFTSVGGVAFSAVARGEQGLVVSGLRYDASAPDGQRLVVSLRGTDGATTVVRGRIYDWQLVPVARFANDDNGSAVTMFGHLSNKAEDERLGEAHEHVFNYHKALDNTLVGLRLLQADMLIIEPTAADLFREDGRLILGAGETGHDAEHNRDRFDQLADWQDTRKANGDKYQSYVVGDMHQQVTFAASNGRLAFTGAPYWNAWRLKKLTADEKARAALIRQRYNSKLPAFEAARRRVLDATAGTALREAALDQFYALDDELEALEKQLDALTIEEMPEYSRALSLRIGQLDGVNPIVYSTVRNVMHYRALFKHYQQQDPAGFGAFLTSLRTVTVRPPVQTPTNASGSVAQP
;
A
#
# COMPACT_ATOMS: atom_id res chain seq x y z
N MET A 1 4.03 52.42 31.95
CA MET A 1 2.67 51.87 31.74
C MET A 1 2.34 52.02 30.28
N SER A 2 2.07 51.01 29.45
CA SER A 2 2.14 49.55 29.49
C SER A 2 2.15 49.12 28.01
N LEU A 3 3.16 48.36 27.54
CA LEU A 3 3.05 46.94 27.20
C LEU A 3 1.64 46.47 26.80
N VAL A 4 1.43 46.10 25.54
CA VAL A 4 1.00 44.75 25.13
C VAL A 4 1.49 44.47 23.70
N VAL A 5 2.56 43.67 23.60
CA VAL A 5 2.81 42.74 22.51
C VAL A 5 2.28 41.40 23.01
N ALA A 6 1.29 40.81 22.34
CA ALA A 6 0.82 39.44 22.59
C ALA A 6 0.24 38.91 21.26
N ALA A 7 1.03 38.15 20.51
CA ALA A 7 1.08 36.69 20.58
C ALA A 7 -0.17 36.03 19.98
N ALA A 8 -0.15 35.85 18.65
CA ALA A 8 -1.03 34.93 17.95
C ALA A 8 -0.49 33.50 18.16
N PHE A 9 -0.86 32.89 19.29
CA PHE A 9 -0.69 31.46 19.50
C PHE A 9 -1.88 30.73 18.86
N ALA A 10 -1.55 29.80 17.96
CA ALA A 10 -2.47 28.84 17.39
C ALA A 10 -3.27 28.12 18.48
N LEU A 11 -4.59 28.05 18.29
CA LEU A 11 -5.47 27.17 19.04
C LEU A 11 -5.16 25.72 18.64
N LEU A 12 -4.22 25.09 19.37
CA LEU A 12 -4.13 23.65 19.44
C LEU A 12 -5.34 23.12 20.22
N SER A 13 -6.28 22.54 19.50
CA SER A 13 -7.41 21.80 20.08
C SER A 13 -6.94 20.41 20.51
N ALA A 14 -6.99 20.18 21.82
CA ALA A 14 -7.13 18.91 22.54
C ALA A 14 -6.05 17.80 22.36
N PHE A 15 -5.20 17.72 23.39
CA PHE A 15 -4.23 16.69 23.70
C PHE A 15 -4.81 15.26 23.74
N GLY A 16 -4.38 14.42 22.79
CA GLY A 16 -3.91 13.08 23.11
C GLY A 16 -2.40 13.14 23.34
N SER A 17 -1.89 12.38 24.32
CA SER A 17 -0.47 12.19 24.71
C SER A 17 0.58 12.90 23.84
N ALA A 18 1.44 13.74 24.45
CA ALA A 18 2.59 14.38 23.80
C ALA A 18 3.39 13.35 22.96
N GLN A 19 3.10 13.35 21.66
CA GLN A 19 3.70 12.49 20.64
C GLN A 19 4.76 13.32 19.93
N GLY A 20 5.88 12.69 19.59
CA GLY A 20 6.98 13.35 18.90
C GLY A 20 6.51 13.95 17.59
N LEU A 21 7.06 15.11 17.23
CA LEU A 21 6.69 15.78 16.00
C LEU A 21 7.28 14.99 14.82
N LEU A 22 6.41 14.32 14.05
CA LEU A 22 6.81 13.57 12.87
C LEU A 22 7.06 14.52 11.69
N GLN A 23 8.23 14.41 11.08
CA GLN A 23 8.70 15.33 10.04
C GLN A 23 9.30 14.58 8.85
N LEU A 24 9.09 15.12 7.65
CA LEU A 24 9.79 14.74 6.41
C LEU A 24 10.05 16.02 5.62
N GLY A 25 11.33 16.42 5.51
CA GLY A 25 11.67 17.74 4.98
C GLY A 25 10.98 18.87 5.75
N SER A 26 10.34 19.78 5.03
CA SER A 26 9.56 20.90 5.61
C SER A 26 8.11 20.55 5.93
N MET A 27 7.65 19.33 5.62
CA MET A 27 6.27 18.92 5.86
C MET A 27 6.06 18.51 7.32
N THR A 28 4.91 18.90 7.86
CA THR A 28 4.47 18.48 9.19
C THR A 28 3.35 17.46 9.07
N TYR A 29 3.49 16.37 9.81
CA TYR A 29 2.58 15.25 9.77
C TYR A 29 1.82 15.14 11.07
N ALA A 30 0.51 14.91 10.96
CA ALA A 30 -0.37 14.77 12.10
C ALA A 30 -1.17 13.46 12.02
N ARG A 31 -1.81 13.11 13.13
CA ARG A 31 -2.71 11.99 13.21
C ARG A 31 -4.06 12.43 13.73
N ALA A 32 -5.09 12.04 12.99
CA ALA A 32 -6.50 12.12 13.34
C ALA A 32 -7.12 10.72 13.13
N ALA A 33 -8.35 10.53 13.59
CA ALA A 33 -9.06 9.28 13.36
C ALA A 33 -9.38 9.14 11.86
N ALA A 34 -8.94 8.04 11.26
CA ALA A 34 -9.15 7.72 9.86
C ALA A 34 -9.54 6.24 9.72
N PRO A 35 -10.44 5.87 8.81
CA PRO A 35 -10.80 4.48 8.58
C PRO A 35 -9.62 3.67 8.01
N ALA A 36 -9.66 2.36 8.26
CA ALA A 36 -8.70 1.45 7.65
C ALA A 36 -8.97 1.33 6.14
N LEU A 37 -7.91 1.39 5.34
CA LEU A 37 -7.97 1.11 3.92
C LEU A 37 -8.26 -0.38 3.71
N SER A 38 -9.30 -0.66 2.92
CA SER A 38 -9.78 -2.02 2.65
C SER A 38 -10.37 -2.08 1.25
N MET A 39 -9.53 -2.27 0.24
CA MET A 39 -9.95 -2.42 -1.14
C MET A 39 -9.19 -3.56 -1.85
N PRO A 40 -9.88 -4.43 -2.61
CA PRO A 40 -9.23 -5.39 -3.48
C PRO A 40 -8.44 -4.67 -4.58
N VAL A 41 -7.41 -5.33 -5.09
CA VAL A 41 -6.58 -4.80 -6.18
C VAL A 41 -7.19 -5.26 -7.50
N THR A 42 -7.73 -4.31 -8.24
CA THR A 42 -8.33 -4.54 -9.57
C THR A 42 -7.83 -3.48 -10.55
N SER A 43 -7.68 -3.82 -11.83
CA SER A 43 -7.50 -2.80 -12.86
C SER A 43 -8.84 -2.11 -13.08
N GLY A 44 -9.01 -0.88 -12.59
CA GLY A 44 -10.27 -0.16 -12.76
C GLY A 44 -10.29 1.25 -12.18
N VAL A 45 -11.22 2.10 -12.64
CA VAL A 45 -11.41 3.51 -12.22
C VAL A 45 -11.47 3.57 -10.72
N ARG A 46 -12.37 2.81 -10.10
CA ARG A 46 -12.59 2.86 -8.66
C ARG A 46 -11.29 2.58 -7.90
N PHE A 47 -10.56 1.53 -8.30
CA PHE A 47 -9.28 1.22 -7.68
C PHE A 47 -8.26 2.34 -7.89
N PHE A 48 -8.10 2.80 -9.13
CA PHE A 48 -7.12 3.83 -9.49
C PHE A 48 -7.43 5.21 -8.89
N THR A 49 -8.70 5.58 -8.75
CA THR A 49 -9.15 6.85 -8.18
C THR A 49 -9.33 6.83 -6.67
N SER A 50 -9.39 5.65 -6.04
CA SER A 50 -9.65 5.53 -4.59
C SER A 50 -8.52 4.87 -3.80
N VAL A 51 -7.64 4.09 -4.43
CA VAL A 51 -6.29 3.89 -3.88
C VAL A 51 -5.46 5.05 -4.38
N GLY A 52 -4.83 5.00 -5.55
CA GLY A 52 -3.64 5.84 -5.78
C GLY A 52 -2.60 5.60 -4.69
N GLY A 53 -1.43 5.11 -5.06
CA GLY A 53 -0.42 4.75 -4.07
C GLY A 53 -0.09 3.28 -4.04
N VAL A 54 -0.09 2.62 -2.88
CA VAL A 54 0.59 1.32 -2.76
C VAL A 54 -0.39 0.18 -2.60
N ALA A 55 -0.25 -0.85 -3.45
CA ALA A 55 -1.11 -2.02 -3.41
C ALA A 55 -0.41 -3.28 -3.95
N PHE A 56 -0.76 -4.45 -3.42
CA PHE A 56 -0.15 -5.72 -3.79
C PHE A 56 -1.21 -6.79 -3.96
N SER A 57 -1.11 -7.60 -5.02
CA SER A 57 -2.03 -8.69 -5.32
C SER A 57 -1.34 -10.00 -5.67
N ALA A 58 -0.03 -9.98 -5.90
CA ALA A 58 0.69 -11.16 -6.36
C ALA A 58 0.67 -12.29 -5.33
N VAL A 59 0.65 -13.50 -5.86
CA VAL A 59 0.94 -14.74 -5.16
C VAL A 59 2.25 -15.27 -5.73
N ALA A 60 3.24 -15.52 -4.87
CA ALA A 60 4.55 -15.91 -5.35
C ALA A 60 4.51 -17.33 -5.94
N ARG A 61 5.30 -17.55 -7.01
CA ARG A 61 5.47 -18.87 -7.63
C ARG A 61 6.84 -19.44 -7.29
N GLY A 62 6.90 -20.64 -6.74
CA GLY A 62 8.19 -21.28 -6.49
C GLY A 62 8.83 -21.73 -7.80
N GLU A 63 10.13 -21.48 -7.93
CA GLU A 63 10.90 -21.96 -9.08
C GLU A 63 10.96 -23.49 -9.10
N GLN A 64 10.93 -24.07 -10.30
CA GLN A 64 11.02 -25.53 -10.49
C GLN A 64 9.96 -26.33 -9.70
N GLY A 65 8.80 -25.73 -9.43
CA GLY A 65 7.70 -26.37 -8.70
C GLY A 65 7.87 -26.40 -7.18
N LEU A 66 8.80 -25.62 -6.62
CA LEU A 66 8.93 -25.44 -5.18
C LEU A 66 7.62 -24.92 -4.56
N VAL A 67 7.29 -25.45 -3.39
CA VAL A 67 6.16 -24.97 -2.59
C VAL A 67 6.60 -24.67 -1.17
N VAL A 68 5.95 -23.69 -0.53
CA VAL A 68 6.18 -23.43 0.90
C VAL A 68 5.41 -24.46 1.70
N SER A 69 6.10 -25.33 2.43
CA SER A 69 5.47 -26.37 3.25
C SER A 69 5.44 -26.03 4.73
N GLY A 70 5.97 -24.89 5.14
CA GLY A 70 5.94 -24.45 6.53
C GLY A 70 6.62 -23.11 6.76
N LEU A 71 6.07 -22.33 7.69
CA LEU A 71 6.65 -21.09 8.19
C LEU A 71 6.82 -21.19 9.71
N ARG A 72 7.97 -20.72 10.22
CA ARG A 72 8.26 -20.68 11.65
C ARG A 72 8.98 -19.40 12.03
N TYR A 73 8.66 -18.89 13.21
CA TYR A 73 9.41 -17.82 13.87
C TYR A 73 10.48 -18.41 14.79
N ASP A 74 11.75 -18.05 14.57
CA ASP A 74 12.89 -18.43 15.40
C ASP A 74 13.35 -17.26 16.26
N ALA A 75 12.78 -17.15 17.47
CA ALA A 75 13.11 -16.07 18.42
C ALA A 75 14.60 -15.97 18.76
N SER A 76 15.34 -17.08 18.64
CA SER A 76 16.76 -17.18 19.01
C SER A 76 17.73 -16.64 17.97
N ALA A 77 17.26 -16.26 16.77
CA ALA A 77 18.13 -15.75 15.72
C ALA A 77 18.83 -14.44 16.16
N PRO A 78 20.18 -14.39 16.09
CA PRO A 78 20.95 -13.26 16.63
C PRO A 78 20.89 -12.01 15.76
N ASP A 79 20.65 -12.14 14.46
CA ASP A 79 20.64 -11.06 13.48
C ASP A 79 19.26 -10.37 13.35
N GLY A 80 18.25 -10.82 14.10
CA GLY A 80 16.88 -10.32 14.00
C GLY A 80 16.13 -10.78 12.73
N GLN A 81 16.72 -11.63 11.89
CA GLN A 81 16.07 -12.29 10.76
C GLN A 81 15.54 -13.65 11.20
N ARG A 82 14.33 -13.62 11.77
CA ARG A 82 13.74 -14.73 12.53
C ARG A 82 12.81 -15.62 11.72
N LEU A 83 12.56 -15.29 10.45
CA LEU A 83 11.72 -16.12 9.59
C LEU A 83 12.49 -17.35 9.10
N VAL A 84 11.95 -18.53 9.41
CA VAL A 84 12.39 -19.81 8.86
C VAL A 84 11.31 -20.35 7.92
N VAL A 85 11.72 -20.79 6.74
CA VAL A 85 10.84 -21.26 5.66
C VAL A 85 11.24 -22.68 5.28
N SER A 86 10.28 -23.60 5.33
CA SER A 86 10.43 -24.95 4.80
C SER A 86 9.90 -24.97 3.37
N LEU A 87 10.73 -25.38 2.42
CA LEU A 87 10.42 -25.48 1.00
C LEU A 87 10.43 -26.94 0.58
N ARG A 88 9.36 -27.40 -0.07
CA ARG A 88 9.25 -28.78 -0.59
C ARG A 88 9.42 -28.78 -2.11
N GLY A 89 10.33 -29.63 -2.60
CA GLY A 89 10.53 -29.89 -4.03
C GLY A 89 9.52 -30.88 -4.61
N THR A 90 9.54 -31.02 -5.94
CA THR A 90 8.70 -31.99 -6.67
C THR A 90 9.07 -33.44 -6.38
N ASP A 91 10.30 -33.68 -5.94
CA ASP A 91 10.81 -34.96 -5.44
C ASP A 91 10.37 -35.28 -4.00
N GLY A 92 9.66 -34.36 -3.34
CA GLY A 92 9.23 -34.47 -1.95
C GLY A 92 10.29 -34.07 -0.92
N ALA A 93 11.53 -33.77 -1.34
CA ALA A 93 12.58 -33.32 -0.44
C ALA A 93 12.23 -31.96 0.16
N THR A 94 12.52 -31.77 1.46
CA THR A 94 12.28 -30.51 2.16
C THR A 94 13.61 -29.82 2.47
N THR A 95 13.76 -28.58 2.01
CA THR A 95 14.89 -27.71 2.33
C THR A 95 14.43 -26.61 3.28
N VAL A 96 15.21 -26.35 4.34
CA VAL A 96 14.95 -25.27 5.28
C VAL A 96 15.85 -24.09 4.97
N VAL A 97 15.26 -22.91 4.75
CA VAL A 97 15.98 -21.67 4.47
C VAL A 97 15.57 -20.54 5.43
N ARG A 98 16.40 -19.51 5.54
CA ARG A 98 16.06 -18.28 6.27
C ARG A 98 15.52 -17.18 5.35
N GLY A 99 14.49 -16.48 5.82
CA GLY A 99 14.03 -15.25 5.19
C GLY A 99 14.95 -14.07 5.53
N ARG A 100 15.19 -13.19 4.56
CA ARG A 100 15.89 -11.91 4.70
C ARG A 100 14.91 -10.80 5.07
N ILE A 101 14.24 -10.95 6.20
CA ILE A 101 13.22 -10.01 6.69
C ILE A 101 13.34 -9.85 8.20
N TYR A 102 13.34 -8.59 8.65
CA TYR A 102 13.37 -8.25 10.07
C TYR A 102 11.97 -8.18 10.65
N ASP A 103 11.83 -8.33 11.97
CA ASP A 103 10.53 -8.38 12.65
C ASP A 103 9.62 -7.18 12.35
N TRP A 104 10.21 -5.99 12.20
CA TRP A 104 9.47 -4.77 11.89
C TRP A 104 8.81 -4.79 10.52
N GLN A 105 9.33 -5.61 9.60
CA GLN A 105 8.69 -5.93 8.31
C GLN A 105 7.84 -7.20 8.42
N LEU A 106 8.38 -8.26 9.02
CA LEU A 106 7.78 -9.59 9.06
C LEU A 106 6.38 -9.60 9.66
N VAL A 107 6.24 -9.02 10.85
CA VAL A 107 4.99 -9.07 11.61
C VAL A 107 3.86 -8.34 10.87
N PRO A 108 3.99 -7.06 10.47
CA PRO A 108 2.92 -6.38 9.75
C PRO A 108 2.66 -6.96 8.36
N VAL A 109 3.69 -7.42 7.64
CA VAL A 109 3.51 -8.03 6.31
C VAL A 109 2.77 -9.37 6.39
N ALA A 110 3.07 -10.21 7.38
CA ALA A 110 2.34 -11.46 7.60
C ALA A 110 0.87 -11.19 7.95
N ARG A 111 0.59 -10.21 8.82
CA ARG A 111 -0.78 -9.78 9.16
C ARG A 111 -1.51 -9.20 7.96
N PHE A 112 -0.83 -8.46 7.10
CA PHE A 112 -1.39 -7.92 5.87
C PHE A 112 -1.72 -9.02 4.85
N ALA A 113 -0.86 -10.02 4.69
CA ALA A 113 -1.13 -11.17 3.82
C ALA A 113 -2.35 -12.00 4.26
N ASN A 114 -2.76 -11.90 5.54
CA ASN A 114 -3.96 -12.58 6.03
C ASN A 114 -5.27 -11.91 5.59
N ASP A 115 -5.21 -10.72 4.98
CA ASP A 115 -6.36 -10.06 4.38
C ASP A 115 -6.40 -10.37 2.87
N ASP A 116 -7.60 -10.43 2.30
CA ASP A 116 -7.79 -10.59 0.86
C ASP A 116 -7.73 -9.25 0.12
N ASN A 117 -7.86 -8.13 0.86
CA ASN A 117 -7.59 -6.81 0.32
C ASN A 117 -6.08 -6.63 0.10
N GLY A 118 -5.73 -5.98 -1.00
CA GLY A 118 -4.34 -5.74 -1.37
C GLY A 118 -3.93 -4.28 -1.35
N SER A 119 -4.86 -3.35 -1.14
CA SER A 119 -4.56 -1.94 -0.90
C SER A 119 -3.78 -1.75 0.41
N ALA A 120 -2.61 -1.13 0.35
CA ALA A 120 -1.71 -0.96 1.51
C ALA A 120 -1.76 0.46 2.08
N VAL A 121 -1.58 1.48 1.23
CA VAL A 121 -1.56 2.91 1.59
C VAL A 121 -2.16 3.72 0.45
N THR A 122 -2.88 4.79 0.79
CA THR A 122 -3.41 5.77 -0.17
C THR A 122 -3.23 7.20 0.34
N MET A 123 -2.96 8.13 -0.59
CA MET A 123 -3.03 9.59 -0.39
C MET A 123 -4.37 10.21 -0.83
N PHE A 124 -5.31 9.41 -1.33
CA PHE A 124 -6.70 9.79 -1.63
C PHE A 124 -7.64 9.44 -0.47
N GLY A 125 -7.10 9.51 0.75
CA GLY A 125 -7.82 9.10 1.94
C GLY A 125 -8.88 10.11 2.37
N HIS A 126 -9.55 9.75 3.47
CA HIS A 126 -10.47 10.62 4.19
C HIS A 126 -10.35 10.35 5.70
N LEU A 127 -10.73 11.35 6.50
CA LEU A 127 -10.86 11.23 7.95
C LEU A 127 -12.23 10.69 8.34
N SER A 128 -12.31 10.11 9.54
CA SER A 128 -13.60 9.67 10.10
C SER A 128 -14.50 10.84 10.50
N ASN A 129 -13.91 12.02 10.79
CA ASN A 129 -14.66 13.25 11.07
C ASN A 129 -14.84 14.03 9.78
N LYS A 130 -16.08 14.08 9.27
CA LYS A 130 -16.42 14.75 8.01
C LYS A 130 -16.11 16.26 7.99
N ALA A 131 -16.38 16.98 9.08
CA ALA A 131 -16.12 18.42 9.12
C ALA A 131 -14.63 18.73 9.05
N GLU A 132 -13.81 17.90 9.72
CA GLU A 132 -12.36 18.03 9.66
C GLU A 132 -11.81 17.59 8.28
N ASP A 133 -12.37 16.53 7.69
CA ASP A 133 -12.04 16.07 6.35
C ASP A 133 -12.30 17.16 5.28
N GLU A 134 -13.47 17.80 5.34
CA GLU A 134 -13.84 18.92 4.47
C GLU A 134 -12.88 20.10 4.66
N ARG A 135 -12.55 20.46 5.91
CA ARG A 135 -11.57 21.52 6.23
C ARG A 135 -10.19 21.24 5.62
N LEU A 136 -9.71 20.00 5.74
CA LEU A 136 -8.43 19.58 5.15
C LEU A 136 -8.47 19.64 3.62
N GLY A 137 -9.58 19.20 3.02
CA GLY A 137 -9.79 19.28 1.58
C GLY A 137 -9.79 20.72 1.05
N GLU A 138 -10.44 21.66 1.74
CA GLU A 138 -10.42 23.09 1.44
C GLU A 138 -9.02 23.71 1.58
N ALA A 139 -8.23 23.22 2.53
CA ALA A 139 -6.85 23.61 2.74
C ALA A 139 -5.86 22.94 1.76
N HIS A 140 -6.34 22.07 0.87
CA HIS A 140 -5.54 21.24 -0.02
C HIS A 140 -4.49 20.38 0.72
N GLU A 141 -4.80 19.97 1.95
CA GLU A 141 -3.98 19.06 2.72
C GLU A 141 -4.23 17.60 2.28
N HIS A 142 -3.21 16.75 2.43
CA HIS A 142 -3.32 15.34 2.10
C HIS A 142 -3.86 14.55 3.27
N VAL A 143 -4.72 13.57 2.96
CA VAL A 143 -5.23 12.59 3.92
C VAL A 143 -4.77 11.20 3.53
N PHE A 144 -4.27 10.45 4.52
CA PHE A 144 -3.71 9.12 4.34
C PHE A 144 -4.57 8.07 5.03
N ASN A 145 -4.91 7.00 4.31
CA ASN A 145 -5.45 5.79 4.93
C ASN A 145 -4.48 4.62 4.73
N TYR A 146 -4.40 3.76 5.73
CA TYR A 146 -3.52 2.58 5.75
C TYR A 146 -4.36 1.34 5.92
N HIS A 147 -3.87 0.23 5.38
CA HIS A 147 -4.35 -1.08 5.79
C HIS A 147 -4.12 -1.26 7.29
N LYS A 148 -5.11 -1.86 7.99
CA LYS A 148 -5.08 -2.04 9.47
C LYS A 148 -3.80 -2.69 10.02
N ALA A 149 -3.18 -3.58 9.24
CA ALA A 149 -1.97 -4.30 9.65
C ALA A 149 -0.69 -3.46 9.49
N LEU A 150 -0.75 -2.37 8.74
CA LEU A 150 0.36 -1.49 8.39
C LEU A 150 0.26 -0.14 9.14
N ASP A 151 -0.93 0.21 9.61
CA ASP A 151 -1.16 1.36 10.47
C ASP A 151 -0.32 1.27 11.76
N ASN A 152 0.31 2.37 12.15
CA ASN A 152 1.26 2.45 13.28
C ASN A 152 2.42 1.46 13.17
N THR A 153 3.00 1.36 11.98
CA THR A 153 4.21 0.56 11.75
C THR A 153 5.20 1.32 10.88
N LEU A 154 6.48 1.02 11.04
CA LEU A 154 7.51 1.55 10.15
C LEU A 154 7.28 1.12 8.69
N VAL A 155 6.70 -0.07 8.45
CA VAL A 155 6.32 -0.48 7.10
C VAL A 155 5.29 0.46 6.51
N GLY A 156 4.21 0.77 7.23
CA GLY A 156 3.20 1.73 6.77
C GLY A 156 3.82 3.07 6.42
N LEU A 157 4.73 3.57 7.26
CA LEU A 157 5.45 4.82 7.02
C LEU A 157 6.31 4.78 5.74
N ARG A 158 7.07 3.69 5.53
CA ARG A 158 7.88 3.49 4.30
C ARG A 158 7.02 3.34 3.05
N LEU A 159 5.84 2.74 3.15
CA LEU A 159 4.92 2.62 2.01
C LEU A 159 4.25 3.96 1.69
N LEU A 160 3.94 4.80 2.68
CA LEU A 160 3.57 6.19 2.42
C LEU A 160 4.68 6.93 1.66
N GLN A 161 5.93 6.81 2.12
CA GLN A 161 7.06 7.43 1.41
C GLN A 161 7.18 6.93 -0.04
N ALA A 162 6.93 5.64 -0.28
CA ALA A 162 7.01 5.06 -1.61
C ALA A 162 5.96 5.62 -2.57
N ASP A 163 4.76 5.93 -2.06
CA ASP A 163 3.72 6.63 -2.82
C ASP A 163 4.20 8.04 -3.22
N MET A 164 4.82 8.76 -2.28
CA MET A 164 5.30 10.12 -2.48
C MET A 164 6.59 10.22 -3.34
N LEU A 165 7.33 9.12 -3.49
CA LEU A 165 8.74 9.11 -3.91
C LEU A 165 9.02 9.70 -5.30
N ILE A 166 8.03 9.75 -6.17
CA ILE A 166 8.18 10.22 -7.57
C ILE A 166 7.42 11.53 -7.86
N ILE A 167 6.84 12.15 -6.83
CA ILE A 167 6.09 13.41 -6.94
C ILE A 167 6.49 14.44 -5.88
N GLU A 168 7.08 14.00 -4.77
CA GLU A 168 7.40 14.88 -3.64
C GLU A 168 8.89 14.78 -3.27
N PRO A 169 9.70 15.82 -3.51
CA PRO A 169 11.15 15.79 -3.31
C PRO A 169 11.55 15.49 -1.86
N THR A 170 10.72 15.85 -0.88
CA THR A 170 11.00 15.54 0.53
C THR A 170 10.97 14.03 0.82
N ALA A 171 10.28 13.23 0.00
CA ALA A 171 10.25 11.77 0.11
C ALA A 171 11.58 11.08 -0.24
N ALA A 172 12.54 11.81 -0.83
CA ALA A 172 13.91 11.34 -1.01
C ALA A 172 14.68 11.21 0.33
N ASP A 173 14.25 11.91 1.39
CA ASP A 173 14.77 11.76 2.76
C ASP A 173 13.99 10.67 3.53
N LEU A 174 14.25 10.50 4.82
CA LEU A 174 13.53 9.62 5.73
C LEU A 174 12.86 10.41 6.86
N PHE A 175 11.73 9.87 7.31
CA PHE A 175 11.00 10.45 8.43
C PHE A 175 11.84 10.57 9.70
N ARG A 176 11.61 11.67 10.42
CA ARG A 176 12.20 11.96 11.73
C ARG A 176 11.11 12.09 12.77
N GLU A 177 11.38 11.57 13.97
CA GLU A 177 10.62 11.85 15.18
C GLU A 177 11.54 12.63 16.12
N ASP A 178 11.11 13.83 16.51
CA ASP A 178 11.89 14.74 17.36
C ASP A 178 13.32 14.98 16.83
N GLY A 179 13.43 15.17 15.51
CA GLY A 179 14.67 15.43 14.78
C GLY A 179 15.54 14.19 14.51
N ARG A 180 15.20 13.02 15.06
CA ARG A 180 15.96 11.78 14.89
C ARG A 180 15.36 10.89 13.80
N LEU A 181 16.21 10.35 12.93
CA LEU A 181 15.79 9.39 11.92
C LEU A 181 15.14 8.17 12.57
N ILE A 182 13.95 7.82 12.08
CA ILE A 182 13.28 6.58 12.44
C ILE A 182 13.85 5.49 11.55
N LEU A 183 14.59 4.54 12.11
CA LEU A 183 15.22 3.43 11.37
C LEU A 183 14.82 2.07 11.92
N GLY A 184 14.53 1.15 11.02
CA GLY A 184 14.33 -0.26 11.31
C GLY A 184 15.64 -1.03 11.33
N ALA A 185 15.64 -2.20 11.96
CA ALA A 185 16.78 -3.11 11.86
C ALA A 185 17.11 -3.41 10.38
N GLY A 186 18.39 -3.32 10.03
CA GLY A 186 18.90 -3.50 8.66
C GLY A 186 18.87 -2.24 7.77
N GLU A 187 18.19 -1.16 8.17
CA GLU A 187 18.26 0.11 7.46
C GLU A 187 19.57 0.82 7.83
N THR A 188 20.46 0.99 6.85
CA THR A 188 21.77 1.66 6.99
C THR A 188 22.08 2.44 5.72
N GLY A 189 23.08 3.33 5.76
CA GLY A 189 23.55 4.02 4.55
C GLY A 189 22.55 5.02 3.97
N HIS A 190 21.78 5.69 4.83
CA HIS A 190 20.94 6.81 4.40
C HIS A 190 21.81 7.97 3.90
N ASP A 191 21.55 8.41 2.67
CA ASP A 191 22.24 9.51 2.00
C ASP A 191 21.23 10.44 1.33
N ALA A 192 20.84 11.49 2.06
CA ALA A 192 19.78 12.41 1.62
C ALA A 192 20.17 13.22 0.37
N GLU A 193 21.46 13.54 0.21
CA GLU A 193 21.97 14.33 -0.92
C GLU A 193 21.89 13.52 -2.22
N HIS A 194 22.47 12.31 -2.23
CA HIS A 194 22.39 11.44 -3.41
C HIS A 194 20.96 11.01 -3.73
N ASN A 195 20.10 10.82 -2.72
CA ASN A 195 18.70 10.54 -2.96
C ASN A 195 17.97 11.72 -3.64
N ARG A 196 18.33 12.96 -3.26
CA ARG A 196 17.78 14.16 -3.91
C ARG A 196 18.26 14.28 -5.36
N ASP A 197 19.54 14.04 -5.63
CA ASP A 197 20.07 14.03 -7.00
C ASP A 197 19.38 12.97 -7.88
N ARG A 198 19.06 11.79 -7.32
CA ARG A 198 18.28 10.76 -8.01
C ARG A 198 16.84 11.21 -8.26
N PHE A 199 16.22 11.93 -7.31
CA PHE A 199 14.88 12.48 -7.47
C PHE A 199 14.86 13.51 -8.60
N ASP A 200 15.79 14.46 -8.60
CA ASP A 200 15.87 15.50 -9.63
C ASP A 200 16.07 14.89 -11.03
N GLN A 201 16.94 13.88 -11.15
CA GLN A 201 17.13 13.10 -12.38
C GLN A 201 15.88 12.34 -12.85
N LEU A 202 14.99 11.95 -11.94
CA LEU A 202 13.73 11.30 -12.28
C LEU A 202 12.69 12.35 -12.68
N ALA A 203 12.61 13.46 -11.96
CA ALA A 203 11.72 14.58 -12.25
C ALA A 203 12.00 15.16 -13.64
N ASP A 204 13.27 15.43 -13.98
CA ASP A 204 13.67 15.89 -15.31
C ASP A 204 13.26 14.91 -16.42
N TRP A 205 13.37 13.61 -16.15
CA TRP A 205 12.94 12.57 -17.07
C TRP A 205 11.41 12.57 -17.24
N GLN A 206 10.64 12.70 -16.15
CA GLN A 206 9.18 12.80 -16.19
C GLN A 206 8.72 14.04 -16.94
N ASP A 207 9.37 15.20 -16.73
CA ASP A 207 9.07 16.44 -17.42
C ASP A 207 9.35 16.35 -18.93
N THR A 208 10.47 15.72 -19.30
CA THR A 208 10.77 15.44 -20.72
C THR A 208 9.70 14.54 -21.35
N ARG A 209 9.25 13.50 -20.65
CA ARG A 209 8.18 12.61 -21.12
C ARG A 209 6.84 13.33 -21.26
N LYS A 210 6.49 14.14 -20.27
CA LYS A 210 5.28 14.98 -20.26
C LYS A 210 5.28 15.96 -21.44
N ALA A 211 6.41 16.61 -21.74
CA ALA A 211 6.56 17.49 -22.89
C ALA A 211 6.35 16.76 -24.24
N ASN A 212 6.67 15.47 -24.29
CA ASN A 212 6.45 14.60 -25.46
C ASN A 212 5.04 13.97 -25.52
N GLY A 213 4.13 14.32 -24.60
CA GLY A 213 2.74 13.84 -24.59
C GLY A 213 2.46 12.65 -23.68
N ASP A 214 3.47 12.11 -23.01
CA ASP A 214 3.36 10.99 -22.06
C ASP A 214 2.97 11.48 -20.65
N LYS A 215 1.93 12.31 -20.56
CA LYS A 215 1.41 12.78 -19.26
C LYS A 215 0.48 11.73 -18.65
N TYR A 216 0.88 11.14 -17.52
CA TYR A 216 0.00 10.33 -16.67
C TYR A 216 -0.81 11.22 -15.70
N GLN A 217 -1.90 10.68 -15.15
CA GLN A 217 -2.74 11.35 -14.15
C GLN A 217 -2.39 10.93 -12.73
N SER A 218 -2.15 9.63 -12.53
CA SER A 218 -1.74 9.04 -11.25
C SER A 218 -1.08 7.67 -11.52
N TYR A 219 -0.68 6.99 -10.46
CA TYR A 219 -0.05 5.67 -10.50
C TYR A 219 -0.44 4.83 -9.30
N VAL A 220 -0.20 3.53 -9.43
CA VAL A 220 -0.21 2.58 -8.32
C VAL A 220 1.12 1.84 -8.28
N VAL A 221 1.78 1.88 -7.13
CA VAL A 221 3.02 1.17 -6.82
C VAL A 221 2.69 -0.23 -6.31
N GLY A 222 3.34 -1.25 -6.86
CA GLY A 222 3.15 -2.60 -6.37
C GLY A 222 3.62 -3.69 -7.31
N ASP A 223 2.82 -4.73 -7.44
CA ASP A 223 3.09 -5.93 -8.25
C ASP A 223 2.06 -6.13 -9.38
N MET A 224 1.28 -5.10 -9.71
CA MET A 224 0.37 -5.17 -10.86
C MET A 224 1.18 -5.52 -12.12
N HIS A 225 0.74 -6.57 -12.81
CA HIS A 225 1.39 -7.13 -14.01
C HIS A 225 2.80 -7.67 -13.78
N GLN A 226 3.24 -7.84 -12.53
CA GLN A 226 4.54 -8.42 -12.19
C GLN A 226 4.40 -9.85 -11.69
N GLN A 227 5.35 -10.70 -12.10
CA GLN A 227 5.51 -12.01 -11.49
C GLN A 227 6.48 -11.93 -10.32
N VAL A 228 6.08 -12.50 -9.17
CA VAL A 228 6.98 -12.73 -8.04
C VAL A 228 7.34 -14.22 -8.01
N THR A 229 8.63 -14.55 -8.04
CA THR A 229 9.10 -15.92 -7.84
C THR A 229 9.93 -16.04 -6.57
N PHE A 230 10.04 -17.26 -6.03
CA PHE A 230 10.95 -17.58 -4.94
C PHE A 230 11.74 -18.86 -5.21
N ALA A 231 12.95 -18.92 -4.65
CA ALA A 231 13.82 -20.09 -4.69
C ALA A 231 14.67 -20.19 -3.40
N ALA A 232 15.30 -21.35 -3.22
CA ALA A 232 16.36 -21.52 -2.22
C ALA A 232 17.71 -21.16 -2.85
N SER A 233 18.48 -20.28 -2.20
CA SER A 233 19.84 -19.95 -2.62
C SER A 233 20.71 -19.72 -1.39
N ASN A 234 21.79 -20.51 -1.25
CA ASN A 234 22.77 -20.40 -0.17
C ASN A 234 22.13 -20.38 1.24
N GLY A 235 21.20 -21.29 1.51
CA GLY A 235 20.48 -21.39 2.80
C GLY A 235 19.52 -20.22 3.08
N ARG A 236 19.27 -19.34 2.10
CA ARG A 236 18.36 -18.20 2.20
C ARG A 236 17.29 -18.25 1.13
N LEU A 237 16.19 -17.58 1.42
CA LEU A 237 15.17 -17.32 0.42
C LEU A 237 15.70 -16.26 -0.57
N ALA A 238 15.57 -16.54 -1.85
CA ALA A 238 15.82 -15.62 -2.95
C ALA A 238 14.51 -15.34 -3.68
N PHE A 239 14.36 -14.11 -4.17
CA PHE A 239 13.16 -13.68 -4.90
C PHE A 239 13.54 -13.04 -6.22
N THR A 240 12.63 -13.12 -7.19
CA THR A 240 12.62 -12.25 -8.37
C THR A 240 11.34 -11.42 -8.41
N GLY A 241 11.32 -10.41 -9.29
CA GLY A 241 10.28 -9.39 -9.36
C GLY A 241 10.70 -8.10 -8.67
N ALA A 242 10.28 -6.97 -9.22
CA ALA A 242 10.55 -5.64 -8.70
C ALA A 242 9.24 -4.84 -8.58
N PRO A 243 9.15 -3.87 -7.64
CA PRO A 243 8.01 -2.97 -7.58
C PRO A 243 7.81 -2.23 -8.90
N TYR A 244 6.56 -2.06 -9.29
CA TYR A 244 6.13 -1.47 -10.56
C TYR A 244 5.22 -0.28 -10.30
N TRP A 245 5.51 0.84 -10.93
CA TRP A 245 4.69 2.05 -10.92
C TRP A 245 3.75 1.99 -12.12
N ASN A 246 2.55 1.46 -11.90
CA ASN A 246 1.51 1.36 -12.91
C ASN A 246 0.83 2.72 -13.10
N ALA A 247 1.30 3.49 -14.06
CA ALA A 247 0.79 4.81 -14.41
C ALA A 247 -0.44 4.70 -15.33
N TRP A 248 -1.40 5.59 -15.09
CA TRP A 248 -2.66 5.62 -15.83
C TRP A 248 -3.13 7.07 -16.03
N ARG A 249 -4.06 7.28 -16.97
CA ARG A 249 -4.73 8.56 -17.18
C ARG A 249 -6.20 8.39 -17.55
N LEU A 250 -6.96 9.47 -17.40
CA LEU A 250 -8.32 9.53 -17.92
C LEU A 250 -8.28 9.71 -19.45
N LYS A 251 -9.11 8.94 -20.16
CA LYS A 251 -9.32 9.09 -21.60
C LYS A 251 -10.00 10.42 -21.89
N LYS A 252 -9.61 11.05 -23.00
CA LYS A 252 -10.37 12.18 -23.55
C LYS A 252 -11.64 11.65 -24.21
N LEU A 253 -12.77 11.83 -23.53
CA LEU A 253 -14.07 11.35 -24.00
C LEU A 253 -14.74 12.34 -24.94
N THR A 254 -15.36 11.82 -25.99
CA THR A 254 -16.35 12.52 -26.81
C THR A 254 -17.63 12.84 -26.01
N ALA A 255 -18.51 13.69 -26.54
CA ALA A 255 -19.78 14.01 -25.88
C ALA A 255 -20.65 12.77 -25.64
N ASP A 256 -20.72 11.87 -26.62
CA ASP A 256 -21.50 10.63 -26.55
C ASP A 256 -20.92 9.66 -25.51
N GLU A 257 -19.59 9.53 -25.46
CA GLU A 257 -18.92 8.71 -24.44
C GLU A 257 -19.13 9.28 -23.03
N LYS A 258 -19.12 10.60 -22.85
CA LYS A 258 -19.47 11.23 -21.56
C LYS A 258 -20.90 10.90 -21.16
N ALA A 259 -21.86 11.01 -22.07
CA ALA A 259 -23.26 10.67 -21.81
C ALA A 259 -23.42 9.18 -21.44
N ARG A 260 -22.71 8.29 -22.14
CA ARG A 260 -22.70 6.85 -21.83
C ARG A 260 -22.07 6.56 -20.47
N ALA A 261 -20.94 7.17 -20.13
CA ALA A 261 -20.29 7.04 -18.83
C ALA A 261 -21.23 7.49 -17.69
N ALA A 262 -21.93 8.61 -17.88
CA ALA A 262 -22.91 9.12 -16.93
C ALA A 262 -24.07 8.14 -16.69
N LEU A 263 -24.60 7.52 -17.76
CA LEU A 263 -25.66 6.52 -17.65
C LEU A 263 -25.19 5.26 -16.91
N ILE A 264 -23.98 4.77 -17.20
CA ILE A 264 -23.39 3.62 -16.50
C ILE A 264 -23.25 3.94 -15.00
N ARG A 265 -22.72 5.12 -14.67
CA ARG A 265 -22.57 5.57 -13.27
C ARG A 265 -23.91 5.72 -12.55
N GLN A 266 -24.94 6.23 -13.23
CA GLN A 266 -26.29 6.29 -12.68
C GLN A 266 -26.82 4.89 -12.36
N ARG A 267 -26.65 3.92 -13.27
CA ARG A 267 -27.05 2.52 -13.03
C ARG A 267 -26.31 1.91 -11.85
N TYR A 268 -24.99 2.11 -11.78
CA TYR A 268 -24.16 1.66 -10.67
C TYR A 268 -24.69 2.21 -9.33
N ASN A 269 -24.85 3.54 -9.23
CA ASN A 269 -25.33 4.20 -8.03
C ASN A 269 -26.74 3.74 -7.61
N SER A 270 -27.60 3.38 -8.57
CA SER A 270 -28.94 2.88 -8.27
C SER A 270 -28.94 1.48 -7.64
N LYS A 271 -27.89 0.68 -7.87
CA LYS A 271 -27.76 -0.70 -7.35
C LYS A 271 -26.99 -0.78 -6.03
N LEU A 272 -26.10 0.18 -5.77
CA LEU A 272 -25.24 0.19 -4.58
C LEU A 272 -26.01 0.02 -3.24
N PRO A 273 -27.15 0.70 -2.98
CA PRO A 273 -27.89 0.51 -1.73
C PRO A 273 -28.43 -0.91 -1.53
N ALA A 274 -28.86 -1.57 -2.62
CA ALA A 274 -29.35 -2.95 -2.56
C ALA A 274 -28.22 -3.93 -2.26
N PHE A 275 -27.06 -3.72 -2.88
CA PHE A 275 -25.84 -4.49 -2.61
C PHE A 275 -25.40 -4.37 -1.15
N GLU A 276 -25.33 -3.15 -0.61
CA GLU A 276 -24.97 -2.91 0.79
C GLU A 276 -25.95 -3.55 1.78
N ALA A 277 -27.24 -3.58 1.43
CA ALA A 277 -28.25 -4.26 2.22
C ALA A 277 -28.07 -5.80 2.18
N ALA A 278 -27.81 -6.37 1.00
CA ALA A 278 -27.53 -7.80 0.86
C ALA A 278 -26.26 -8.22 1.63
N ARG A 279 -25.18 -7.44 1.51
CA ARG A 279 -23.93 -7.65 2.26
C ARG A 279 -24.16 -7.66 3.76
N ARG A 280 -24.93 -6.71 4.29
CA ARG A 280 -25.28 -6.66 5.73
C ARG A 280 -26.03 -7.92 6.17
N ARG A 281 -27.03 -8.37 5.39
CA ARG A 281 -27.75 -9.62 5.69
C ARG A 281 -26.83 -10.84 5.72
N VAL A 282 -25.87 -10.94 4.80
CA VAL A 282 -24.87 -12.03 4.80
C VAL A 282 -24.01 -11.99 6.07
N LEU A 283 -23.64 -10.80 6.55
CA LEU A 283 -22.86 -10.65 7.78
C LEU A 283 -23.68 -10.97 9.04
N ASP A 284 -24.95 -10.60 9.06
CA ASP A 284 -25.84 -10.79 10.21
C ASP A 284 -26.42 -12.23 10.30
N ALA A 285 -26.49 -12.96 9.19
CA ALA A 285 -27.12 -14.28 9.14
C ALA A 285 -26.21 -15.41 9.64
N THR A 286 -26.76 -16.32 10.44
CA THR A 286 -26.06 -17.53 10.92
C THR A 286 -25.63 -18.44 9.75
N ALA A 287 -24.40 -18.96 9.83
CA ALA A 287 -23.86 -19.91 8.86
C ALA A 287 -24.75 -21.16 8.71
N GLY A 288 -24.92 -21.64 7.47
CA GLY A 288 -25.69 -22.86 7.16
C GLY A 288 -27.22 -22.71 7.19
N THR A 289 -27.74 -21.48 7.17
CA THR A 289 -29.19 -21.23 7.10
C THR A 289 -29.63 -20.91 5.67
N ALA A 290 -30.83 -21.36 5.28
CA ALA A 290 -31.42 -21.01 3.97
C ALA A 290 -31.53 -19.49 3.75
N LEU A 291 -31.72 -18.72 4.84
CA LEU A 291 -31.70 -17.26 4.82
C LEU A 291 -30.33 -16.70 4.41
N ARG A 292 -29.24 -17.30 4.91
CA ARG A 292 -27.89 -16.91 4.52
C ARG A 292 -27.59 -17.30 3.07
N GLU A 293 -28.03 -18.48 2.62
CA GLU A 293 -27.85 -18.93 1.23
C GLU A 293 -28.56 -17.98 0.25
N ALA A 294 -29.83 -17.66 0.49
CA ALA A 294 -30.55 -16.69 -0.35
C ALA A 294 -29.93 -15.29 -0.32
N ALA A 295 -29.41 -14.85 0.83
CA ALA A 295 -28.70 -13.57 0.95
C ALA A 295 -27.35 -13.59 0.21
N LEU A 296 -26.65 -14.72 0.20
CA LEU A 296 -25.41 -14.93 -0.56
C LEU A 296 -25.67 -14.90 -2.07
N ASP A 297 -26.71 -15.60 -2.55
CA ASP A 297 -27.08 -15.58 -3.96
C ASP A 297 -27.40 -14.16 -4.44
N GLN A 298 -28.21 -13.42 -3.67
CA GLN A 298 -28.52 -12.02 -3.97
C GLN A 298 -27.26 -11.13 -3.92
N PHE A 299 -26.39 -11.36 -2.93
CA PHE A 299 -25.14 -10.62 -2.79
C PHE A 299 -24.24 -10.82 -4.01
N TYR A 300 -23.97 -12.08 -4.41
CA TYR A 300 -23.11 -12.37 -5.56
C TYR A 300 -23.72 -11.89 -6.87
N ALA A 301 -25.03 -12.03 -7.08
CA ALA A 301 -25.67 -11.50 -8.29
C ALA A 301 -25.52 -9.97 -8.41
N LEU A 302 -25.67 -9.24 -7.30
CA LEU A 302 -25.47 -7.79 -7.28
C LEU A 302 -24.00 -7.40 -7.41
N ASP A 303 -23.08 -8.19 -6.83
CA ASP A 303 -21.64 -8.01 -6.95
C ASP A 303 -21.20 -8.13 -8.42
N ASP A 304 -21.61 -9.21 -9.10
CA ASP A 304 -21.34 -9.45 -10.53
C ASP A 304 -21.88 -8.31 -11.41
N GLU A 305 -23.09 -7.83 -11.13
CA GLU A 305 -23.68 -6.71 -11.88
C GLU A 305 -22.93 -5.40 -11.67
N LEU A 306 -22.54 -5.09 -10.44
CA LEU A 306 -21.75 -3.90 -10.12
C LEU A 306 -20.36 -3.99 -10.75
N GLU A 307 -19.70 -5.15 -10.68
CA GLU A 307 -18.41 -5.40 -11.32
C GLU A 307 -18.51 -5.24 -12.84
N ALA A 308 -19.58 -5.73 -13.48
CA ALA A 308 -19.79 -5.57 -14.91
C ALA A 308 -20.01 -4.09 -15.32
N LEU A 309 -20.68 -3.30 -14.47
CA LEU A 309 -20.84 -1.85 -14.70
C LEU A 309 -19.53 -1.09 -14.48
N GLU A 310 -18.75 -1.45 -13.45
CA GLU A 310 -17.41 -0.89 -13.22
C GLU A 310 -16.50 -1.18 -14.41
N LYS A 311 -16.38 -2.43 -14.87
CA LYS A 311 -15.58 -2.80 -16.05
C LYS A 311 -15.97 -2.01 -17.31
N GLN A 312 -17.26 -1.76 -17.52
CA GLN A 312 -17.72 -0.92 -18.64
C GLN A 312 -17.29 0.53 -18.48
N LEU A 313 -17.37 1.08 -17.27
CA LEU A 313 -16.92 2.45 -16.99
C LEU A 313 -15.40 2.56 -17.16
N ASP A 314 -14.65 1.56 -16.70
CA ASP A 314 -13.20 1.51 -16.76
C ASP A 314 -12.69 1.47 -18.18
N ALA A 315 -13.23 0.55 -19.00
CA ALA A 315 -12.90 0.44 -20.41
C ALA A 315 -13.16 1.77 -21.16
N LEU A 316 -14.18 2.52 -20.73
CA LEU A 316 -14.55 3.79 -21.33
C LEU A 316 -13.67 4.95 -20.86
N THR A 317 -13.27 4.98 -19.59
CA THR A 317 -12.73 6.19 -18.95
C THR A 317 -11.25 6.13 -18.61
N ILE A 318 -10.65 4.94 -18.46
CA ILE A 318 -9.25 4.78 -18.06
C ILE A 318 -8.39 4.28 -19.20
N GLU A 319 -7.20 4.86 -19.29
CA GLU A 319 -6.10 4.39 -20.11
C GLU A 319 -4.93 4.04 -19.18
N GLU A 320 -4.68 2.74 -18.97
CA GLU A 320 -3.40 2.30 -18.43
C GLU A 320 -2.29 2.61 -19.44
N MET A 321 -1.13 3.03 -18.97
CA MET A 321 -0.01 3.46 -19.81
C MET A 321 1.16 2.45 -19.69
N PRO A 322 1.06 1.23 -20.25
CA PRO A 322 1.99 0.14 -19.97
C PRO A 322 3.43 0.42 -20.42
N GLU A 323 3.62 1.08 -21.57
CA GLU A 323 4.96 1.42 -22.06
C GLU A 323 5.64 2.47 -21.18
N TYR A 324 4.90 3.52 -20.81
CA TYR A 324 5.37 4.53 -19.88
C TYR A 324 5.65 3.93 -18.49
N SER A 325 4.74 3.11 -17.97
CA SER A 325 4.88 2.43 -16.67
C SER A 325 6.12 1.55 -16.62
N ARG A 326 6.41 0.82 -17.71
CA ARG A 326 7.64 0.02 -17.83
C ARG A 326 8.86 0.91 -17.83
N ALA A 327 8.86 1.98 -18.63
CA ALA A 327 9.99 2.90 -18.72
C ALA A 327 10.25 3.62 -17.39
N LEU A 328 9.18 4.07 -16.70
CA LEU A 328 9.23 4.69 -15.39
C LEU A 328 9.80 3.72 -14.34
N SER A 329 9.26 2.51 -14.25
CA SER A 329 9.71 1.52 -13.28
C SER A 329 11.17 1.10 -13.51
N LEU A 330 11.59 0.97 -14.77
CA LEU A 330 13.00 0.73 -15.13
C LEU A 330 13.89 1.90 -14.72
N ARG A 331 13.46 3.14 -15.00
CA ARG A 331 14.22 4.35 -14.64
C ARG A 331 14.38 4.48 -13.12
N ILE A 332 13.31 4.25 -12.36
CA ILE A 332 13.35 4.20 -10.89
C ILE A 332 14.36 3.15 -10.45
N GLY A 333 14.33 1.94 -11.01
CA GLY A 333 15.29 0.88 -10.69
C GLY A 333 16.74 1.23 -11.00
N GLN A 334 17.02 1.94 -12.11
CA GLN A 334 18.35 2.43 -12.47
C GLN A 334 18.87 3.52 -11.53
N LEU A 335 17.97 4.25 -10.88
CA LEU A 335 18.27 5.28 -9.90
C LEU A 335 18.25 4.73 -8.47
N ASP A 336 18.54 3.45 -8.29
CA ASP A 336 18.49 2.72 -7.00
C ASP A 336 17.16 2.89 -6.24
N GLY A 337 16.07 3.07 -6.98
CA GLY A 337 14.76 3.30 -6.41
C GLY A 337 14.55 4.72 -5.88
N VAL A 338 15.38 5.69 -6.25
CA VAL A 338 15.46 7.07 -5.71
C VAL A 338 15.89 7.12 -4.24
N ASN A 339 15.17 6.42 -3.37
CA ASN A 339 15.54 6.17 -1.99
C ASN A 339 15.69 4.65 -1.75
N PRO A 340 16.93 4.12 -1.66
CA PRO A 340 17.17 2.68 -1.56
C PRO A 340 16.53 2.00 -0.35
N ILE A 341 16.39 2.72 0.77
CA ILE A 341 15.77 2.19 2.00
C ILE A 341 14.26 2.01 1.80
N VAL A 342 13.60 3.02 1.23
CA VAL A 342 12.17 2.96 0.90
C VAL A 342 11.91 1.90 -0.17
N TYR A 343 12.69 1.91 -1.26
CA TYR A 343 12.54 0.97 -2.37
C TYR A 343 12.74 -0.49 -1.95
N SER A 344 13.79 -0.77 -1.16
CA SER A 344 14.03 -2.11 -0.63
C SER A 344 12.91 -2.57 0.31
N THR A 345 12.30 -1.66 1.08
CA THR A 345 11.15 -1.97 1.93
C THR A 345 9.93 -2.35 1.10
N VAL A 346 9.58 -1.57 0.08
CA VAL A 346 8.46 -1.87 -0.84
C VAL A 346 8.67 -3.22 -1.50
N ARG A 347 9.89 -3.49 -1.99
CA ARG A 347 10.26 -4.78 -2.59
C ARG A 347 10.12 -5.93 -1.60
N ASN A 348 10.58 -5.77 -0.36
CA ASN A 348 10.42 -6.80 0.67
C ASN A 348 8.95 -7.05 1.01
N VAL A 349 8.13 -5.99 1.15
CA VAL A 349 6.68 -6.13 1.39
C VAL A 349 6.03 -6.91 0.25
N MET A 350 6.31 -6.55 -1.00
CA MET A 350 5.85 -7.25 -2.20
C MET A 350 6.20 -8.74 -2.16
N HIS A 351 7.48 -9.06 -1.99
CA HIS A 351 8.00 -10.43 -2.00
C HIS A 351 7.42 -11.29 -0.87
N TYR A 352 7.47 -10.79 0.36
CA TYR A 352 7.04 -11.56 1.52
C TYR A 352 5.52 -11.67 1.62
N ARG A 353 4.76 -10.63 1.24
CA ARG A 353 3.31 -10.76 1.14
C ARG A 353 2.93 -11.83 0.13
N ALA A 354 3.54 -11.83 -1.05
CA ALA A 354 3.27 -12.82 -2.09
C ALA A 354 3.65 -14.24 -1.66
N LEU A 355 4.76 -14.42 -0.94
CA LEU A 355 5.15 -15.70 -0.32
C LEU A 355 4.12 -16.18 0.71
N PHE A 356 3.65 -15.26 1.57
CA PHE A 356 2.67 -15.59 2.60
C PHE A 356 1.30 -15.93 1.99
N LYS A 357 0.85 -15.23 0.92
CA LYS A 357 -0.34 -15.63 0.17
C LYS A 357 -0.18 -17.02 -0.45
N HIS A 358 1.00 -17.35 -0.99
CA HIS A 358 1.28 -18.69 -1.51
C HIS A 358 1.07 -19.76 -0.43
N TYR A 359 1.67 -19.58 0.75
CA TYR A 359 1.51 -20.55 1.85
C TYR A 359 0.09 -20.58 2.41
N GLN A 360 -0.56 -19.41 2.59
CA GLN A 360 -1.94 -19.31 3.05
C GLN A 360 -2.90 -20.08 2.15
N GLN A 361 -2.71 -20.03 0.83
CA GLN A 361 -3.56 -20.76 -0.13
C GLN A 361 -3.35 -22.28 -0.09
N GLN A 362 -2.15 -22.74 0.30
CA GLN A 362 -1.81 -24.16 0.38
C GLN A 362 -2.16 -24.78 1.74
N ASP A 363 -1.91 -24.06 2.83
CA ASP A 363 -2.11 -24.51 4.20
C ASP A 363 -2.61 -23.33 5.08
N PRO A 364 -3.91 -23.00 5.00
CA PRO A 364 -4.50 -21.91 5.78
C PRO A 364 -4.33 -22.10 7.30
N ALA A 365 -4.39 -23.36 7.78
CA ALA A 365 -4.26 -23.69 9.19
C ALA A 365 -2.84 -23.46 9.69
N GLY A 366 -1.83 -23.92 8.93
CA GLY A 366 -0.42 -23.67 9.22
C GLY A 366 -0.07 -22.18 9.16
N PHE A 367 -0.63 -21.43 8.21
CA PHE A 367 -0.48 -19.97 8.19
C PHE A 367 -1.12 -19.30 9.41
N GLY A 368 -2.30 -19.75 9.84
CA GLY A 368 -2.94 -19.28 11.08
C GLY A 368 -2.11 -19.57 12.33
N ALA A 369 -1.48 -20.74 12.41
CA ALA A 369 -0.55 -21.09 13.48
C ALA A 369 0.69 -20.19 13.47
N PHE A 370 1.26 -19.92 12.29
CA PHE A 370 2.36 -18.98 12.11
C PHE A 370 1.99 -17.58 12.60
N LEU A 371 0.84 -17.03 12.20
CA LEU A 371 0.35 -15.73 12.69
C LEU A 371 0.16 -15.70 14.21
N THR A 372 -0.30 -16.80 14.79
CA THR A 372 -0.45 -16.93 16.25
C THR A 372 0.91 -16.82 16.93
N SER A 373 1.96 -17.43 16.38
CA SER A 373 3.32 -17.31 16.92
C SER A 373 3.89 -15.89 16.89
N LEU A 374 3.40 -15.03 15.97
CA LEU A 374 3.83 -13.64 15.85
C LEU A 374 3.09 -12.67 16.79
N ARG A 375 2.05 -13.10 17.51
CA ARG A 375 1.26 -12.22 18.38
C ARG A 375 2.05 -11.63 19.54
N THR A 376 3.03 -12.37 20.05
CA THR A 376 3.87 -11.98 21.19
C THR A 376 5.11 -11.19 20.77
N VAL A 377 5.35 -11.03 19.47
CA VAL A 377 6.52 -10.34 18.95
C VAL A 377 6.31 -8.82 19.06
N THR A 378 7.14 -8.16 19.86
CA THR A 378 7.18 -6.69 19.93
C THR A 378 8.00 -6.14 18.78
N VAL A 379 7.34 -5.45 17.85
CA VAL A 379 7.99 -4.76 16.72
C VAL A 379 8.70 -3.49 17.23
N ARG A 380 9.92 -3.26 16.73
CA ARG A 380 10.70 -2.03 16.97
C ARG A 380 11.28 -1.47 15.67
N PRO A 381 11.39 -0.14 15.51
CA PRO A 381 10.94 0.88 16.46
C PRO A 381 9.39 0.97 16.54
N PRO A 382 8.82 1.40 17.68
CA PRO A 382 7.43 1.81 17.71
C PRO A 382 7.28 3.04 16.80
N VAL A 383 6.25 3.07 15.97
CA VAL A 383 6.00 4.16 15.03
C VAL A 383 4.52 4.47 15.03
N GLN A 384 4.18 5.74 15.05
CA GLN A 384 2.83 6.21 14.77
C GLN A 384 2.78 6.75 13.35
N THR A 385 1.96 6.14 12.49
CA THR A 385 1.81 6.63 11.12
C THR A 385 0.93 7.88 11.12
N PRO A 386 1.20 8.86 10.25
CA PRO A 386 0.36 10.04 10.14
C PRO A 386 -0.85 9.75 9.26
N THR A 387 -1.98 10.40 9.52
CA THR A 387 -3.18 10.31 8.66
C THR A 387 -3.44 11.58 7.88
N ASN A 388 -2.67 12.64 8.11
CA ASN A 388 -2.69 13.84 7.30
C ASN A 388 -1.34 14.56 7.32
N ALA A 389 -1.12 15.43 6.35
CA ALA A 389 0.04 16.30 6.29
C ALA A 389 -0.31 17.72 5.84
N SER A 390 0.40 18.69 6.42
CA SER A 390 0.35 20.10 6.07
C SER A 390 1.71 20.58 5.56
N GLY A 391 1.68 21.47 4.57
CA GLY A 391 2.85 21.91 3.79
C GLY A 391 2.59 21.71 2.28
N SER A 392 3.28 22.47 1.42
CA SER A 392 3.06 22.33 -0.03
C SER A 392 3.60 21.00 -0.52
N VAL A 393 2.71 20.10 -0.96
CA VAL A 393 3.07 18.98 -1.82
C VAL A 393 2.88 19.44 -3.26
N ALA A 394 3.84 19.15 -4.13
CA ALA A 394 3.66 19.40 -5.55
C ALA A 394 2.50 18.53 -6.07
N GLN A 395 1.42 19.14 -6.57
CA GLN A 395 0.40 18.37 -7.27
C GLN A 395 0.95 17.89 -8.63
N PRO A 396 0.79 16.61 -8.99
CA PRO A 396 1.31 16.05 -10.26
C PRO A 396 0.75 16.69 -11.55
#